data_AF-A0AAJ0DGS6-F1
#
_entry.id   AF-A0AAJ0DGS6-F1
#
_cell.length_a   1.000
_cell.length_b   1.000
_cell.length_c   1.000
_cell.angle_alpha   90.00
_cell.angle_beta   90.00
_cell.angle_gamma   90.00
#
_symmetry.space_group_name_H-M   'P 1'
#
loop_
_entity.id
_entity.type
_entity.pdbx_description
1 polymer ?
#
loop_
_entity_poly.entity_id
_entity_poly.type
_entity_poly.pdbx_seq_one_letter_code
_entity_poly.pdbx_strand_id
1 'polypeptide(L)'
;MATGQELAQERLRRAMAFQEALNAEEVAKAAATSKEANLEQQIVMLQQEIDAKDIRIKEYCDQVNALFNSRSVTPGPDTQSAQSQDTSSTISASHAALGSLDSRSPATTPAHHYPPNTTGLSRYKVYAPINPAYPTVVRIDGKVVDISCSECWANASTKALFSGVRGLMQHYTRSHDEYVSVAQVARRCRKEELSAEDVERIVGGKTPRTVTQRVINRRARKGVDGKYDYDE
;
A
#
# COMPACT_ATOMS: atom_id res chain seq x y z
N MET A 1 -49.49 -61.05 -7.04
CA MET A 1 -49.88 -60.07 -8.08
C MET A 1 -50.48 -58.89 -7.34
N ALA A 2 -49.90 -57.69 -7.47
CA ALA A 2 -50.48 -56.50 -6.83
C ALA A 2 -51.90 -56.27 -7.37
N THR A 3 -52.83 -55.95 -6.49
CA THR A 3 -54.23 -55.70 -6.92
C THR A 3 -54.28 -54.42 -7.76
N GLY A 4 -55.23 -54.31 -8.70
CA GLY A 4 -55.34 -53.11 -9.56
C GLY A 4 -55.47 -51.80 -8.77
N GLN A 5 -56.02 -51.87 -7.55
CA GLN A 5 -56.13 -50.76 -6.62
C GLN A 5 -54.78 -50.31 -6.03
N GLU A 6 -53.89 -51.26 -5.76
CA GLU A 6 -52.54 -51.01 -5.23
C GLU A 6 -51.65 -50.35 -6.29
N LEU A 7 -51.78 -50.77 -7.55
CA LEU A 7 -51.11 -50.13 -8.68
C LEU A 7 -51.60 -48.70 -8.93
N ALA A 8 -52.91 -48.45 -8.74
CA ALA A 8 -53.48 -47.11 -8.87
C ALA A 8 -53.01 -46.17 -7.76
N GLN A 9 -52.94 -46.65 -6.51
CA GLN A 9 -52.42 -45.87 -5.38
C GLN A 9 -50.94 -45.53 -5.55
N GLU A 10 -50.12 -46.47 -6.04
CA GLU A 10 -48.70 -46.22 -6.30
C GLU A 10 -48.50 -45.17 -7.42
N ARG A 11 -49.30 -45.23 -8.49
CA ARG A 11 -49.28 -44.21 -9.55
C ARG A 11 -49.63 -42.82 -9.01
N LEU A 12 -50.64 -42.74 -8.15
CA LEU A 12 -51.04 -41.47 -7.52
C LEU A 12 -49.94 -40.92 -6.61
N ARG A 13 -49.29 -41.76 -5.79
CA ARG A 13 -48.15 -41.34 -4.97
C ARG A 13 -47.00 -40.79 -5.80
N ARG A 14 -46.64 -41.46 -6.89
CA ARG A 14 -45.59 -40.98 -7.80
C ARG A 14 -45.96 -39.66 -8.46
N ALA A 15 -47.22 -39.49 -8.85
CA ALA A 15 -47.69 -38.23 -9.44
C ALA A 15 -47.60 -37.07 -8.43
N MET A 16 -48.00 -37.29 -7.17
CA MET A 16 -47.87 -36.27 -6.12
C MET A 16 -46.42 -35.94 -5.81
N ALA A 17 -45.54 -36.94 -5.67
CA ALA A 17 -44.11 -36.72 -5.42
C ALA A 17 -43.42 -35.97 -6.59
N PHE A 18 -43.83 -36.25 -7.83
CA PHE A 18 -43.34 -35.50 -8.98
C PHE A 18 -43.80 -34.04 -8.96
N GLN A 19 -45.05 -33.78 -8.60
CA GLN A 19 -45.55 -32.41 -8.45
C GLN A 19 -44.83 -31.64 -7.33
N GLU A 20 -44.55 -32.29 -6.20
CA GLU A 20 -43.76 -31.69 -5.12
C GLU A 20 -42.34 -31.34 -5.58
N ALA A 21 -41.70 -32.21 -6.37
CA ALA A 21 -40.38 -31.95 -6.94
C ALA A 21 -40.38 -30.74 -7.90
N LEU A 22 -41.41 -30.61 -8.76
CA LEU A 22 -41.56 -29.45 -9.64
C LEU A 22 -41.73 -28.15 -8.84
N ASN A 23 -42.58 -28.17 -7.81
CA ASN A 23 -42.79 -27.00 -6.96
C ASN A 23 -41.49 -26.61 -6.22
N ALA A 24 -40.71 -27.58 -5.74
CA ALA A 24 -39.42 -27.34 -5.11
C ALA A 24 -38.40 -26.72 -6.08
N GLU A 25 -38.40 -27.15 -7.34
CA GLU A 25 -37.55 -26.58 -8.39
C GLU A 25 -37.91 -25.12 -8.68
N GLU A 26 -39.21 -24.78 -8.72
CA GLU A 26 -39.66 -23.39 -8.91
C GLU A 26 -39.22 -22.47 -7.74
N VAL A 27 -39.34 -22.94 -6.50
CA VAL A 27 -38.86 -22.19 -5.32
C VAL A 27 -37.34 -22.00 -5.39
N ALA A 28 -36.60 -23.03 -5.78
CA ALA A 28 -35.14 -22.92 -5.93
C ALA A 28 -34.75 -21.92 -7.02
N LYS A 29 -35.47 -21.89 -8.15
CA LYS A 29 -35.26 -20.90 -9.22
C LYS A 29 -35.55 -19.49 -8.74
N ALA A 30 -36.65 -19.28 -8.02
CA ALA A 30 -36.99 -17.96 -7.46
C ALA A 30 -35.96 -17.47 -6.42
N ALA A 31 -35.42 -18.39 -5.61
CA ALA A 31 -34.34 -18.06 -4.67
C ALA A 31 -33.03 -17.69 -5.40
N ALA A 32 -32.71 -18.39 -6.49
CA ALA A 32 -31.53 -18.10 -7.30
C ALA A 32 -31.61 -16.72 -7.96
N THR A 33 -32.75 -16.38 -8.57
CA THR A 33 -32.95 -15.05 -9.19
C THR A 33 -32.91 -13.92 -8.18
N SER A 34 -33.49 -14.12 -6.98
CA SER A 34 -33.40 -13.14 -5.90
C SER A 34 -31.96 -12.92 -5.43
N LYS A 35 -31.17 -14.00 -5.33
CA LYS A 35 -29.76 -13.92 -4.97
C LYS A 35 -28.93 -13.22 -6.04
N GLU A 36 -29.21 -13.48 -7.32
CA GLU A 36 -28.57 -12.81 -8.45
C GLU A 36 -28.82 -11.29 -8.41
N ALA A 37 -30.07 -10.87 -8.27
CA ALA A 37 -30.42 -9.45 -8.14
C ALA A 37 -29.74 -8.77 -6.93
N ASN A 38 -29.60 -9.48 -5.81
CA ASN A 38 -28.90 -8.96 -4.63
C ASN A 38 -27.40 -8.74 -4.91
N LEU A 39 -26.76 -9.70 -5.59
CA LEU A 39 -25.35 -9.60 -5.97
C LEU A 39 -25.12 -8.47 -6.97
N GLU A 40 -25.99 -8.31 -7.97
CA GLU A 40 -25.93 -7.20 -8.92
C GLU A 40 -26.02 -5.85 -8.21
N GLN A 41 -26.95 -5.71 -7.27
CA GLN A 41 -27.06 -4.49 -6.47
C GLN A 41 -25.79 -4.21 -5.65
N GLN A 42 -25.19 -5.25 -5.07
CA GLN A 42 -23.94 -5.11 -4.32
C GLN A 42 -22.75 -4.70 -5.22
N ILE A 43 -22.68 -5.24 -6.44
CA ILE A 43 -21.66 -4.86 -7.44
C ILE A 43 -21.79 -3.38 -7.79
N VAL A 44 -23.02 -2.90 -8.05
CA VAL A 44 -23.26 -1.49 -8.37
C VAL A 44 -22.82 -0.58 -7.22
N MET A 45 -23.15 -0.93 -5.98
CA MET A 45 -22.71 -0.16 -4.81
C MET A 45 -21.18 -0.10 -4.67
N LEU A 46 -20.50 -1.24 -4.85
CA LEU A 46 -19.05 -1.29 -4.78
C LEU A 46 -18.39 -0.47 -5.90
N GLN A 47 -18.97 -0.48 -7.11
CA GLN A 47 -18.48 0.33 -8.21
C GLN A 47 -18.59 1.82 -7.90
N GLN A 48 -19.72 2.28 -7.37
CA GLN A 48 -19.89 3.67 -6.94
C GLN A 48 -18.87 4.07 -5.86
N GLU A 49 -18.55 3.17 -4.94
CA GLU A 49 -17.53 3.43 -3.91
C GLU A 49 -16.11 3.52 -4.51
N ILE A 50 -15.80 2.69 -5.51
CA ILE A 50 -14.53 2.75 -6.25
C ILE A 50 -14.43 4.10 -6.98
N ASP A 51 -15.45 4.50 -7.72
CA ASP A 51 -15.47 5.76 -8.46
C ASP A 51 -15.29 6.96 -7.52
N ALA A 52 -15.98 6.95 -6.37
CA ALA A 52 -15.83 7.98 -5.34
C ALA A 52 -14.43 8.02 -4.70
N LYS A 53 -13.74 6.87 -4.62
CA LYS A 53 -12.34 6.81 -4.14
C LYS A 53 -11.37 7.30 -5.21
N ASP A 54 -11.61 6.99 -6.48
CA ASP A 54 -10.77 7.46 -7.58
C ASP A 54 -10.84 8.97 -7.76
N ILE A 55 -12.02 9.57 -7.60
CA ILE A 55 -12.18 11.04 -7.55
C ILE A 55 -11.31 11.63 -6.44
N ARG A 56 -11.39 11.09 -5.21
CA ARG A 56 -10.58 11.57 -4.08
C ARG A 56 -9.08 11.40 -4.30
N ILE A 57 -8.66 10.30 -4.92
CA ILE A 57 -7.25 10.09 -5.28
C ILE A 57 -6.80 11.14 -6.29
N LYS A 58 -7.62 11.45 -7.30
CA LYS A 58 -7.33 12.48 -8.28
C LYS A 58 -7.18 13.85 -7.63
N GLU A 59 -8.11 14.24 -6.76
CA GLU A 59 -8.04 15.50 -6.00
C GLU A 59 -6.77 15.59 -5.17
N TYR A 60 -6.39 14.50 -4.50
CA TYR A 60 -5.15 14.47 -3.72
C TYR A 60 -3.90 14.62 -4.60
N CYS A 61 -3.86 13.95 -5.76
CA CYS A 61 -2.77 14.12 -6.72
C CYS A 61 -2.67 15.56 -7.24
N ASP A 62 -3.82 16.18 -7.56
CA ASP A 62 -3.89 17.56 -8.02
C ASP A 62 -3.38 18.54 -6.94
N GLN A 63 -3.75 18.32 -5.67
CA GLN A 63 -3.23 19.10 -4.53
C GLN A 63 -1.71 18.96 -4.35
N VAL A 64 -1.18 17.74 -4.43
CA VAL A 64 0.26 17.48 -4.31
C VAL A 64 1.03 18.15 -5.46
N ASN A 65 0.51 18.08 -6.68
CA ASN A 65 1.10 18.75 -7.83
C ASN A 65 1.10 20.28 -7.67
N ALA A 66 0.02 20.87 -7.15
CA ALA A 66 -0.04 22.30 -6.86
C ALA A 66 0.99 22.73 -5.81
N LEU A 67 1.19 21.93 -4.76
CA LEU A 67 2.23 22.17 -3.74
C LEU A 67 3.64 22.04 -4.30
N PHE A 68 3.86 21.11 -5.24
CA PHE A 68 5.16 20.96 -5.90
C PHE A 68 5.47 22.14 -6.82
N ASN A 69 4.49 22.57 -7.63
CA ASN A 69 4.65 23.68 -8.57
C ASN A 69 4.72 25.06 -7.89
N SER A 70 4.12 25.22 -6.71
CA SER A 70 4.27 26.44 -5.90
C SER A 70 5.62 26.52 -5.19
N ARG A 71 6.32 25.39 -5.01
CA ARG A 71 7.63 25.33 -4.36
C ARG A 71 8.81 25.53 -5.33
N SER A 72 8.56 25.52 -6.64
CA SER A 72 9.58 25.72 -7.68
C SER A 72 9.74 27.17 -8.14
N VAL A 73 9.12 28.15 -7.47
CA VAL A 73 9.33 29.59 -7.74
C VAL A 73 9.99 30.26 -6.54
N THR A 74 11.30 30.10 -6.41
CA THR A 74 12.14 31.13 -5.77
C THR A 74 12.83 31.90 -6.90
N PRO A 75 12.48 33.18 -7.14
CA PRO A 75 13.34 34.03 -7.96
C PRO A 75 14.62 34.25 -7.15
N GLY A 76 15.72 33.66 -7.60
CA GLY A 76 17.05 34.02 -7.08
C GLY A 76 17.35 35.49 -7.41
N PRO A 77 18.01 36.23 -6.51
CA PRO A 77 18.41 37.59 -6.80
C PRO A 77 19.57 37.60 -7.80
N ASP A 78 19.62 38.68 -8.58
CA ASP A 78 20.72 39.15 -9.44
C ASP A 78 20.69 38.70 -10.90
N THR A 79 20.22 39.56 -11.81
CA THR A 79 21.07 40.59 -12.47
C THR A 79 20.27 41.37 -13.54
N GLN A 80 20.03 42.65 -13.26
CA GLN A 80 19.91 43.86 -14.12
C GLN A 80 19.27 43.80 -15.53
N SER A 81 18.26 44.65 -15.78
CA SER A 81 18.41 45.84 -16.66
C SER A 81 17.18 46.77 -16.65
N ALA A 82 17.46 48.07 -16.48
CA ALA A 82 16.70 49.29 -16.84
C ALA A 82 15.19 49.40 -16.54
N GLN A 83 14.74 50.42 -15.80
CA GLN A 83 14.53 51.81 -16.29
C GLN A 83 13.68 52.63 -15.27
N SER A 84 14.32 53.63 -14.65
CA SER A 84 13.85 55.00 -14.34
C SER A 84 12.75 55.32 -13.28
N GLN A 85 13.14 56.32 -12.47
CA GLN A 85 12.39 57.46 -11.86
C GLN A 85 12.06 57.43 -10.35
N ASP A 86 12.81 58.27 -9.61
CA ASP A 86 12.36 59.38 -8.74
C ASP A 86 11.22 59.11 -7.73
N THR A 87 11.30 59.32 -6.41
CA THR A 87 11.90 60.40 -5.61
C THR A 87 11.96 60.03 -4.10
N SER A 88 12.90 60.66 -3.38
CA SER A 88 12.85 61.12 -1.98
C SER A 88 12.00 60.38 -0.92
N SER A 89 12.66 59.87 0.13
CA SER A 89 12.78 60.57 1.44
C SER A 89 13.47 59.70 2.49
N THR A 90 14.47 60.29 3.15
CA THR A 90 15.01 59.93 4.47
C THR A 90 13.88 59.91 5.53
N ILE A 91 13.98 59.15 6.63
CA ILE A 91 14.41 59.63 7.95
C ILE A 91 14.40 58.47 8.98
N SER A 92 15.45 58.45 9.80
CA SER A 92 15.65 58.01 11.20
C SER A 92 15.34 56.61 11.73
N ALA A 93 16.40 56.08 12.34
CA ALA A 93 16.44 55.07 13.38
C ALA A 93 15.83 55.52 14.72
N SER A 94 15.39 54.53 15.50
CA SER A 94 15.67 54.29 16.94
C SER A 94 14.42 53.83 17.69
N HIS A 95 14.41 52.60 18.21
CA HIS A 95 14.43 52.33 19.66
C HIS A 95 14.34 50.83 19.98
N ALA A 96 15.17 50.43 20.94
CA ALA A 96 15.26 49.09 21.51
C ALA A 96 14.13 48.82 22.50
N ALA A 97 13.75 47.54 22.64
CA ALA A 97 13.19 46.99 23.87
C ALA A 97 13.69 45.56 24.09
N LEU A 98 14.38 45.38 25.21
CA LEU A 98 14.89 44.13 25.78
C LEU A 98 13.79 43.36 26.52
N GLY A 99 13.94 42.03 26.58
CA GLY A 99 13.24 41.11 27.48
C GLY A 99 12.84 39.84 26.74
N SER A 100 13.08 38.61 27.17
CA SER A 100 13.61 38.04 28.41
C SER A 100 14.03 36.61 28.07
N LEU A 101 15.12 36.13 28.68
CA LEU A 101 15.55 34.73 28.60
C LEU A 101 14.67 33.84 29.51
N ASP A 102 14.77 32.54 29.22
CA ASP A 102 14.31 31.35 29.93
C ASP A 102 12.87 30.86 29.73
N SER A 103 12.75 29.74 29.01
CA SER A 103 12.39 28.47 29.67
C SER A 103 12.58 27.25 28.75
N ARG A 104 13.01 26.16 29.40
CA ARG A 104 13.31 24.83 28.90
C ARG A 104 12.11 24.14 28.20
N SER A 105 12.45 23.31 27.21
CA SER A 105 11.74 22.18 26.57
C SER A 105 10.70 21.42 27.43
N PRO A 106 9.70 20.71 26.85
CA PRO A 106 9.89 19.80 25.70
C PRO A 106 8.85 19.86 24.58
N ALA A 107 9.28 19.36 23.42
CA ALA A 107 8.46 19.13 22.24
C ALA A 107 7.34 18.11 22.54
N THR A 108 6.10 18.60 22.57
CA THR A 108 4.91 17.77 22.48
C THR A 108 4.81 17.24 21.06
N THR A 109 5.20 15.98 20.86
CA THR A 109 4.80 15.18 19.69
C THR A 109 3.27 15.25 19.53
N PRO A 110 2.74 15.71 18.38
CA PRO A 110 1.33 15.50 18.09
C PRO A 110 1.14 14.00 17.90
N ALA A 111 0.50 13.36 18.88
CA ALA A 111 -0.03 12.02 18.72
C ALA A 111 -1.08 12.07 17.61
N HIS A 112 -0.69 11.67 16.40
CA HIS A 112 -1.63 11.40 15.32
C HIS A 112 -2.46 10.18 15.72
N HIS A 113 -3.62 10.44 16.33
CA HIS A 113 -4.71 9.48 16.38
C HIS A 113 -5.13 9.16 14.94
N TYR A 114 -4.68 8.02 14.42
CA TYR A 114 -5.31 7.39 13.27
C TYR A 114 -6.56 6.63 13.75
N PRO A 115 -7.77 6.96 13.28
CA PRO A 115 -8.90 6.08 13.48
C PRO A 115 -8.67 4.77 12.70
N PRO A 116 -9.06 3.61 13.25
CA PRO A 116 -8.99 2.36 12.51
C PRO A 116 -10.15 2.37 11.51
N ASN A 117 -9.87 2.57 10.22
CA ASN A 117 -10.82 2.18 9.19
C ASN A 117 -10.12 1.41 8.08
N THR A 118 -10.38 0.10 8.13
CA THR A 118 -10.18 -0.91 7.11
C THR A 118 -10.90 -0.53 5.81
N THR A 119 -10.47 -1.15 4.71
CA THR A 119 -11.13 -1.11 3.37
C THR A 119 -10.81 0.10 2.47
N GLY A 120 -9.54 0.17 2.07
CA GLY A 120 -9.06 1.04 1.00
C GLY A 120 -7.56 0.84 0.83
N LEU A 121 -7.16 -0.15 0.01
CA LEU A 121 -5.77 -0.33 -0.36
C LEU A 121 -5.36 0.82 -1.29
N SER A 122 -4.98 1.94 -0.68
CA SER A 122 -4.16 2.96 -1.32
C SER A 122 -3.06 2.28 -2.13
N ARG A 123 -2.76 2.76 -3.35
CA ARG A 123 -1.66 2.24 -4.18
C ARG A 123 -0.32 2.20 -3.43
N TYR A 124 -0.19 2.97 -2.34
CA TYR A 124 0.94 2.92 -1.40
C TYR A 124 0.95 1.70 -0.46
N LYS A 125 -0.19 1.09 -0.16
CA LYS A 125 -0.28 -0.16 0.60
C LYS A 125 0.09 -1.38 -0.23
N VAL A 126 0.02 -1.30 -1.56
CA VAL A 126 0.32 -2.42 -2.46
C VAL A 126 1.72 -2.99 -2.23
N TYR A 127 2.65 -2.17 -1.74
CA TYR A 127 4.02 -2.57 -1.45
C TYR A 127 4.45 -2.36 0.00
N ALA A 128 3.48 -2.22 0.91
CA ALA A 128 3.73 -2.17 2.33
C ALA A 128 4.00 -3.59 2.87
N PRO A 129 4.71 -3.71 4.01
CA PRO A 129 4.87 -5.00 4.67
C PRO A 129 3.51 -5.64 4.98
N ILE A 130 3.37 -6.95 4.75
CA ILE A 130 2.15 -7.68 5.09
C ILE A 130 2.02 -7.89 6.61
N ASN A 131 3.15 -7.88 7.33
CA ASN A 131 3.22 -7.96 8.78
C ASN A 131 4.38 -7.07 9.28
N PRO A 132 4.14 -6.18 10.27
CA PRO A 132 5.19 -5.32 10.83
C PRO A 132 6.41 -6.06 11.40
N ALA A 133 6.23 -7.31 11.87
CA ALA A 133 7.33 -8.15 12.36
C ALA A 133 8.24 -8.69 11.24
N TYR A 134 7.78 -8.62 9.98
CA TYR A 134 8.49 -9.08 8.78
C TYR A 134 8.50 -7.95 7.74
N PRO A 135 9.27 -6.87 7.98
CA PRO A 135 9.18 -5.63 7.21
C PRO A 135 9.60 -5.78 5.74
N THR A 136 10.36 -6.81 5.38
CA THR A 136 10.77 -7.10 4.01
C THR A 136 9.76 -7.95 3.23
N VAL A 137 8.77 -8.52 3.92
CA VAL A 137 7.79 -9.41 3.29
C VAL A 137 6.61 -8.59 2.79
N VAL A 138 6.41 -8.59 1.47
CA VAL A 138 5.41 -7.76 0.77
C VAL A 138 4.59 -8.59 -0.22
N ARG A 139 3.50 -8.01 -0.75
CA ARG A 139 2.76 -8.59 -1.87
C ARG A 139 3.16 -7.90 -3.17
N ILE A 140 3.65 -8.65 -4.15
CA ILE A 140 3.99 -8.14 -5.50
C ILE A 140 3.35 -9.10 -6.51
N ASP A 141 2.62 -8.55 -7.49
CA ASP A 141 1.96 -9.32 -8.55
C ASP A 141 1.11 -10.50 -8.02
N GLY A 142 0.39 -10.26 -6.90
CA GLY A 142 -0.45 -11.25 -6.24
C GLY A 142 0.29 -12.23 -5.31
N LYS A 143 1.61 -12.37 -5.45
CA LYS A 143 2.45 -13.28 -4.65
C LYS A 143 3.01 -12.61 -3.40
N VAL A 144 3.21 -13.39 -2.35
CA VAL A 144 3.92 -12.93 -1.13
C VAL A 144 5.39 -13.30 -1.25
N VAL A 145 6.25 -12.30 -1.19
CA VAL A 145 7.68 -12.44 -1.42
C VAL A 145 8.49 -11.72 -0.34
N ASP A 146 9.65 -12.27 -0.02
CA ASP A 146 10.69 -11.57 0.73
C ASP A 146 11.59 -10.81 -0.27
N ILE A 147 11.86 -9.53 -0.01
CA ILE A 147 12.56 -8.65 -0.95
C ILE A 147 13.93 -8.23 -0.46
N SER A 148 14.87 -8.13 -1.40
CA SER A 148 16.22 -7.59 -1.19
C SER A 148 16.68 -6.80 -2.41
N CYS A 149 17.73 -5.99 -2.24
CA CYS A 149 18.31 -5.19 -3.31
C CYS A 149 18.86 -6.12 -4.40
N SER A 150 18.54 -5.87 -5.66
CA SER A 150 19.05 -6.69 -6.76
C SER A 150 20.55 -6.50 -7.01
N GLU A 151 21.12 -5.39 -6.58
CA GLU A 151 22.52 -5.04 -6.87
C GLU A 151 23.49 -5.47 -5.76
N CYS A 152 23.13 -5.26 -4.49
CA CYS A 152 24.00 -5.57 -3.35
C CYS A 152 23.39 -6.56 -2.35
N TRP A 153 22.20 -7.09 -2.66
CA TRP A 153 21.48 -8.10 -1.85
C TRP A 153 21.12 -7.64 -0.43
N ALA A 154 21.31 -6.37 -0.12
CA ALA A 154 20.91 -5.79 1.14
C ALA A 154 19.39 -5.87 1.30
N ASN A 155 18.97 -6.29 2.49
CA ASN A 155 17.59 -6.26 2.96
C ASN A 155 17.43 -5.33 4.18
N ALA A 156 18.50 -4.62 4.54
CA ALA A 156 18.56 -3.76 5.71
C ALA A 156 19.45 -2.54 5.53
N SER A 157 19.12 -1.50 6.29
CA SER A 157 20.03 -0.41 6.62
C SER A 157 20.90 -0.77 7.82
N THR A 158 21.77 0.16 8.25
CA THR A 158 22.58 0.01 9.45
C THR A 158 21.77 -0.19 10.73
N LYS A 159 20.52 0.30 10.77
CA LYS A 159 19.69 0.32 11.99
C LYS A 159 18.51 -0.64 11.96
N ALA A 160 18.00 -0.97 10.77
CA ALA A 160 16.78 -1.74 10.62
C ALA A 160 16.66 -2.37 9.22
N LEU A 161 15.90 -3.47 9.16
CA LEU A 161 15.42 -4.06 7.91
C LEU A 161 14.63 -3.02 7.09
N PHE A 162 14.63 -3.18 5.77
CA PHE A 162 13.85 -2.31 4.89
C PHE A 162 12.35 -2.56 5.07
N SER A 163 11.59 -1.47 5.23
CA SER A 163 10.14 -1.53 5.35
C SER A 163 9.50 -1.45 3.96
N GLY A 164 9.20 -2.63 3.43
CA GLY A 164 8.63 -2.85 2.11
C GLY A 164 9.48 -2.26 0.97
N VAL A 165 8.83 -2.09 -0.19
CA VAL A 165 9.52 -1.60 -1.40
C VAL A 165 9.98 -0.15 -1.23
N ARG A 166 9.32 0.64 -0.38
CA ARG A 166 9.73 2.02 -0.08
C ARG A 166 11.06 2.07 0.66
N GLY A 167 11.29 1.18 1.63
CA GLY A 167 12.58 1.06 2.30
C GLY A 167 13.70 0.72 1.32
N LEU A 168 13.40 -0.18 0.37
CA LEU A 168 14.35 -0.57 -0.66
C LEU A 168 14.63 0.55 -1.68
N MET A 169 13.61 1.32 -2.07
CA MET A 169 13.75 2.51 -2.91
C MET A 169 14.72 3.52 -2.31
N GLN A 170 14.59 3.82 -1.01
CA GLN A 170 15.52 4.71 -0.31
C GLN A 170 16.94 4.18 -0.32
N HIS A 171 17.11 2.85 -0.31
CA HIS A 171 18.42 2.23 -0.39
C HIS A 171 19.05 2.37 -1.78
N TYR A 172 18.30 2.16 -2.87
CA TYR A 172 18.78 2.42 -4.24
C TYR A 172 19.29 3.85 -4.39
N THR A 173 18.49 4.83 -3.98
CA THR A 173 18.87 6.25 -4.09
C THR A 173 20.11 6.60 -3.27
N ARG A 174 20.33 5.95 -2.12
CA ARG A 174 21.48 6.27 -1.24
C ARG A 174 22.75 5.50 -1.56
N SER A 175 22.62 4.26 -2.05
CA SER A 175 23.74 3.31 -2.13
C SER A 175 24.15 3.02 -3.57
N HIS A 176 23.26 3.30 -4.52
CA HIS A 176 23.44 3.03 -5.95
C HIS A 176 23.35 4.31 -6.79
N ASP A 177 23.20 5.48 -6.15
CA ASP A 177 23.03 6.81 -6.78
C ASP A 177 21.97 6.82 -7.90
N GLU A 178 20.97 5.95 -7.76
CA GLU A 178 19.91 5.78 -8.76
C GLU A 178 18.56 6.20 -8.17
N TYR A 179 17.94 7.19 -8.82
CA TYR A 179 16.56 7.55 -8.51
C TYR A 179 15.60 6.60 -9.24
N VAL A 180 14.84 5.85 -8.46
CA VAL A 180 14.00 4.78 -8.96
C VAL A 180 12.61 4.92 -8.35
N SER A 181 11.56 4.80 -9.17
CA SER A 181 10.19 4.80 -8.66
C SER A 181 9.88 3.50 -7.91
N VAL A 182 8.91 3.54 -6.99
CA VAL A 182 8.44 2.35 -6.25
C VAL A 182 8.07 1.20 -7.20
N ALA A 183 7.40 1.50 -8.32
CA ALA A 183 7.04 0.49 -9.32
C ALA A 183 8.28 -0.11 -10.02
N GLN A 184 9.30 0.70 -10.31
CA GLN A 184 10.56 0.19 -10.86
C GLN A 184 11.31 -0.66 -9.84
N VAL A 185 11.30 -0.30 -8.55
CA VAL A 185 11.91 -1.11 -7.48
C VAL A 185 11.21 -2.45 -7.35
N ALA A 186 9.88 -2.47 -7.30
CA ALA A 186 9.09 -3.70 -7.23
C ALA A 186 9.39 -4.64 -8.42
N ARG A 187 9.62 -4.09 -9.62
CA ARG A 187 10.01 -4.88 -10.79
C ARG A 187 11.42 -5.45 -10.67
N ARG A 188 12.40 -4.63 -10.28
CA ARG A 188 13.82 -4.99 -10.34
C ARG A 188 14.35 -5.73 -9.09
N CYS A 189 13.71 -5.59 -7.93
CA CYS A 189 14.23 -6.17 -6.69
C CYS A 189 14.33 -7.69 -6.79
N ARG A 190 15.27 -8.26 -6.01
CA ARG A 190 15.33 -9.70 -5.79
C ARG A 190 14.11 -10.10 -4.98
N LYS A 191 13.43 -11.16 -5.41
CA LYS A 191 12.21 -11.69 -4.81
C LYS A 191 12.44 -13.16 -4.47
N GLU A 192 12.15 -13.51 -3.23
CA GLU A 192 12.14 -14.90 -2.79
C GLU A 192 10.69 -15.27 -2.46
N GLU A 193 10.11 -16.19 -3.25
CA GLU A 193 8.74 -16.63 -3.05
C GLU A 193 8.63 -17.46 -1.77
N LEU A 194 7.65 -17.12 -0.93
CA LEU A 194 7.40 -17.85 0.32
C LEU A 194 6.44 -19.00 0.07
N SER A 195 6.65 -20.10 0.80
CA SER A 195 5.70 -21.22 0.82
C SER A 195 4.34 -20.77 1.37
N ALA A 196 3.25 -21.42 0.94
CA ALA A 196 1.91 -21.08 1.43
C ALA A 196 1.82 -21.20 2.96
N GLU A 197 2.48 -22.22 3.52
CA GLU A 197 2.56 -22.44 4.97
C GLU A 197 3.28 -21.30 5.69
N ASP A 198 4.36 -20.76 5.11
CA ASP A 198 5.09 -19.63 5.70
C ASP A 198 4.29 -18.34 5.62
N VAL A 199 3.57 -18.13 4.52
CA VAL A 199 2.65 -17.00 4.37
C VAL A 199 1.57 -17.03 5.45
N GLU A 200 0.91 -18.18 5.65
CA GLU A 200 -0.10 -18.33 6.69
C GLU A 200 0.45 -18.06 8.09
N ARG A 201 1.67 -18.54 8.37
CA ARG A 201 2.34 -18.30 9.65
C ARG A 201 2.67 -16.83 9.85
N ILE A 202 3.26 -16.17 8.85
CA ILE A 202 3.61 -14.75 8.92
C ILE A 202 2.36 -13.90 9.08
N VAL A 203 1.30 -14.15 8.31
CA VAL A 203 0.02 -13.43 8.44
C VAL A 203 -0.59 -13.66 9.83
N GLY A 204 -0.50 -14.89 10.35
CA GLY A 204 -0.94 -15.26 11.70
C GLY A 204 -0.01 -14.81 12.83
N GLY A 205 1.03 -14.00 12.55
CA GLY A 205 1.97 -13.48 13.57
C GLY A 205 2.96 -14.52 14.12
N LYS A 206 3.07 -15.68 13.48
CA LYS A 206 3.99 -16.77 13.85
C LYS A 206 5.30 -16.68 13.06
N THR A 207 6.34 -17.33 13.56
CA THR A 207 7.63 -17.44 12.85
C THR A 207 7.52 -18.40 11.66
N PRO A 208 7.96 -18.03 10.44
CA PRO A 208 8.00 -18.94 9.30
C PRO A 208 8.92 -20.14 9.57
N ARG A 209 8.67 -21.26 8.91
CA ARG A 209 9.44 -22.50 9.00
C ARG A 209 10.76 -22.39 8.26
N THR A 210 10.73 -21.82 7.05
CA THR A 210 11.95 -21.44 6.36
C THR A 210 12.44 -20.12 6.94
N VAL A 211 13.76 -19.99 7.10
CA VAL A 211 14.37 -18.73 7.55
C VAL A 211 14.20 -17.72 6.41
N THR A 212 13.06 -17.02 6.36
CA THR A 212 12.97 -15.73 5.67
C THR A 212 14.11 -14.89 6.19
N GLN A 213 15.01 -14.41 5.34
CA GLN A 213 16.31 -13.86 5.74
C GLN A 213 16.15 -12.75 6.80
N ARG A 214 16.14 -13.14 8.08
CA ARG A 214 16.45 -12.26 9.23
C ARG A 214 17.93 -11.97 9.30
N VAL A 215 18.71 -12.52 8.37
CA VAL A 215 20.11 -12.17 8.19
C VAL A 215 20.12 -10.76 7.64
N ILE A 216 20.65 -9.84 8.44
CA ILE A 216 21.01 -8.51 7.98
C ILE A 216 22.16 -8.72 6.99
N ASN A 217 21.85 -8.83 5.70
CA ASN A 217 22.89 -8.91 4.67
C ASN A 217 23.46 -7.50 4.50
N ARG A 218 24.47 -7.19 5.31
CA ARG A 218 25.29 -5.98 5.17
C ARG A 218 26.54 -6.35 4.36
N ARG A 219 26.47 -6.50 3.03
CA ARG A 219 27.71 -6.45 2.22
C ARG A 219 27.43 -6.35 0.72
N ALA A 220 27.64 -5.15 0.22
CA ALA A 220 28.66 -4.85 -0.79
C ALA A 220 28.77 -3.33 -0.86
N ARG A 221 29.76 -2.73 -0.19
CA ARG A 221 30.20 -1.39 -0.60
C ARG A 221 31.00 -1.61 -1.87
N LYS A 222 30.58 -0.98 -2.96
CA LYS A 222 31.42 -0.89 -4.16
C LYS A 222 32.66 -0.08 -3.74
N GLY A 223 33.83 -0.72 -3.71
CA GLY A 223 35.09 -0.01 -3.53
C GLY A 223 35.25 1.05 -4.64
N VAL A 224 36.03 2.09 -4.37
CA VAL A 224 36.31 3.18 -5.35
C VAL A 224 36.97 2.62 -6.63
N ASP A 225 37.53 1.42 -6.54
CA ASP A 225 38.18 0.62 -7.58
C ASP A 225 37.26 -0.43 -8.25
N GLY A 226 35.98 -0.48 -7.89
CA GLY A 226 35.02 -1.42 -8.47
C GLY A 226 35.16 -2.86 -7.98
N LYS A 227 35.95 -3.11 -6.92
CA LYS A 227 36.04 -4.42 -6.27
C LYS A 227 35.01 -4.57 -5.15
N TYR A 228 34.59 -5.81 -4.93
CA TYR A 228 33.68 -6.20 -3.87
C TYR A 228 34.49 -6.66 -2.67
N ASP A 229 34.56 -5.84 -1.63
CA ASP A 229 35.11 -6.24 -0.34
C ASP A 229 34.00 -6.88 0.51
N TYR A 230 34.20 -8.13 0.85
CA TYR A 230 33.44 -8.82 1.88
C TYR A 230 34.20 -8.52 3.17
N ASP A 231 33.65 -7.74 4.11
CA ASP A 231 34.18 -7.88 5.46
C ASP A 231 33.87 -9.33 5.95
N GLU A 232 34.48 -9.76 7.04
CA GLU A 232 34.14 -11.02 7.71
C GLU A 232 33.14 -10.76 8.85
#